data_AF-A0A965B093-F1
#
_entry.id   AF-A0A965B093-F1
#
_cell.length_a   1.000
_cell.length_b   1.000
_cell.length_c   1.000
_cell.angle_alpha   90.00
_cell.angle_beta   90.00
_cell.angle_gamma   90.00
#
_symmetry.space_group_name_H-M   'P 1'
#
loop_
_entity.id
_entity.type
_entity.pdbx_description
1 polymer ?
#
loop_
_entity_poly.entity_id
_entity_poly.type
_entity_poly.pdbx_seq_one_letter_code
_entity_poly.pdbx_strand_id
1 'polypeptide(L)'
;MEAITEIDLDALLVDFVRTYNGMRQRDAGWYAVMGVTVGGSELAAIMGHNPYSDFFDVVASKLATLEGGSSWTGGGEACWWGTLFEDVVCAYVEADLGGPIRGDDICIQEVEGHRNSPDGYIVARLYRGTGGALHLWTTDMSPEIPTTPRILLLEFKCPMSRKPLGRVPRQYVPQVWSGLAVSPVAHLGLYVDAVFRKCGILDLGDTPDYDTDYHRYDRGAWELPVAWGLIGVYAPLLDAPRRTRLGWRHDEWAAGDPDPDAPDADASQAAWQIHTAYFGLRLKNLASGTREVVDLGDMEARLFNRTLGLIDRKRFPVTRGAACFADGRGAALHTGRLVGEAIEALRLAAPADHWLLGVLPWKLFEVSYVPVARRPGFMAEVAPEIAAVHQTVKEARAAADPAAYLRAKALAATNRRSPPAASHSTAVDEAVIQDLFDSISDGADAMGADAGAG
;
A
#
# COMPACT_ATOMS: atom_id res chain seq x y z
N MET A 1 -11.12 36.46 28.42
CA MET A 1 -10.98 35.69 27.19
C MET A 1 -9.52 35.31 27.04
N GLU A 2 -9.14 34.15 27.56
CA GLU A 2 -7.82 33.59 27.25
C GLU A 2 -7.81 33.27 25.75
N ALA A 3 -6.76 33.69 25.05
CA ALA A 3 -6.59 33.35 23.64
C ALA A 3 -6.47 31.82 23.55
N ILE A 4 -7.42 31.17 22.87
CA ILE A 4 -7.31 29.76 22.52
C ILE A 4 -6.04 29.65 21.66
N THR A 5 -5.00 29.03 22.22
CA THR A 5 -3.77 28.76 21.49
C THR A 5 -4.13 27.84 20.32
N GLU A 6 -3.84 28.29 19.10
CA GLU A 6 -4.00 27.47 17.90
C GLU A 6 -3.19 26.18 18.08
N ILE A 7 -3.85 25.02 17.99
CA ILE A 7 -3.19 23.73 18.17
C ILE A 7 -2.30 23.48 16.95
N ASP A 8 -1.01 23.29 17.18
CA ASP A 8 -0.07 22.83 16.15
C ASP A 8 -0.37 21.36 15.81
N LEU A 9 -1.05 21.15 14.68
CA LEU A 9 -1.44 19.83 14.22
C LEU A 9 -0.25 18.95 13.79
N ASP A 10 0.86 19.53 13.30
CA ASP A 10 2.04 18.73 12.95
C ASP A 10 2.73 18.24 14.21
N ALA A 11 2.88 19.09 15.23
CA ALA A 11 3.42 18.69 16.52
C ALA A 11 2.55 17.59 17.18
N LEU A 12 1.23 17.75 17.17
CA LEU A 12 0.28 16.74 17.66
C LEU A 12 0.45 15.40 16.90
N LEU A 13 0.59 15.45 15.57
CA LEU A 13 0.79 14.24 14.76
C LEU A 13 2.13 13.57 15.07
N VAL A 14 3.21 14.33 15.18
CA VAL A 14 4.55 13.81 15.52
C VAL A 14 4.54 13.11 16.87
N ASP A 15 3.89 13.71 17.88
CA ASP A 15 3.78 13.11 19.21
C ASP A 15 2.92 11.85 19.21
N PHE A 16 1.83 11.83 18.43
CA PHE A 16 1.03 10.62 18.24
C PHE A 16 1.86 9.49 17.63
N VAL A 17 2.58 9.73 16.53
CA VAL A 17 3.41 8.71 15.87
C VAL A 17 4.51 8.20 16.80
N ARG A 18 5.12 9.07 17.61
CA ARG A 18 6.17 8.68 18.56
C ARG A 18 5.68 7.66 19.60
N THR A 19 4.40 7.72 19.98
CA THR A 19 3.77 6.77 20.92
C THR A 19 3.84 5.32 20.44
N TYR A 20 3.88 5.09 19.12
CA TYR A 20 3.81 3.76 18.50
C TYR A 20 5.10 3.30 17.83
N ASN A 21 6.25 3.91 18.15
CA ASN A 21 7.52 3.58 17.51
C ASN A 21 8.13 2.21 17.92
N GLY A 22 7.51 1.51 18.88
CA GLY A 22 8.05 0.30 19.49
C GLY A 22 7.93 -0.96 18.62
N MET A 23 7.06 -0.95 17.61
CA MET A 23 6.88 -2.04 16.65
C MET A 23 6.70 -1.47 15.26
N ARG A 24 7.62 -1.82 14.36
CA ARG A 24 7.61 -1.29 12.99
C ARG A 24 6.95 -2.29 12.05
N GLN A 25 6.16 -1.80 11.11
CA GLN A 25 5.54 -2.62 10.09
C GLN A 25 6.62 -3.45 9.36
N ARG A 26 6.34 -4.75 9.15
CA ARG A 26 7.24 -5.70 8.47
C ARG A 26 8.53 -6.04 9.25
N ASP A 27 8.66 -5.67 10.53
CA ASP A 27 9.74 -6.16 11.40
C ASP A 27 9.41 -7.52 12.05
N ALA A 28 10.39 -8.13 12.73
CA ALA A 28 10.21 -9.41 13.40
C ALA A 28 9.12 -9.39 14.50
N GLY A 29 8.97 -8.28 15.22
CA GLY A 29 7.94 -8.10 16.25
C GLY A 29 6.54 -8.02 15.66
N TRP A 30 6.41 -7.37 14.51
CA TRP A 30 5.18 -7.27 13.72
C TRP A 30 4.74 -8.65 13.23
N TYR A 31 5.66 -9.45 12.67
CA TYR A 31 5.35 -10.83 12.28
C TYR A 31 4.98 -11.71 13.49
N ALA A 32 5.62 -11.51 14.64
CA ALA A 32 5.32 -12.26 15.85
C ALA A 32 3.87 -12.05 16.32
N VAL A 33 3.32 -10.84 16.18
CA VAL A 33 1.94 -10.55 16.57
C VAL A 33 0.90 -10.88 15.50
N MET A 34 1.30 -11.08 14.24
CA MET A 34 0.36 -11.38 13.14
C MET A 34 -0.48 -12.63 13.39
N GLY A 35 0.10 -13.66 14.04
CA GLY A 35 -0.58 -14.92 14.35
C GLY A 35 -1.59 -14.83 15.48
N VAL A 36 -1.52 -13.78 16.32
CA VAL A 36 -2.38 -13.59 17.50
C VAL A 36 -3.28 -12.36 17.43
N THR A 37 -3.25 -11.63 16.30
CA THR A 37 -4.10 -10.44 16.08
C THR A 37 -4.77 -10.50 14.70
N VAL A 38 -5.84 -9.74 14.53
CA VAL A 38 -6.50 -9.50 13.24
C VAL A 38 -6.16 -8.09 12.75
N GLY A 39 -5.61 -7.99 11.55
CA GLY A 39 -5.21 -6.74 10.90
C GLY A 39 -6.39 -6.00 10.26
N GLY A 40 -6.27 -4.69 10.05
CA GLY A 40 -7.29 -3.89 9.37
C GLY A 40 -7.72 -4.44 8.00
N SER A 41 -6.79 -4.95 7.21
CA SER A 41 -7.04 -5.55 5.89
C SER A 41 -7.78 -6.91 5.96
N GLU A 42 -7.79 -7.56 7.12
CA GLU A 42 -8.46 -8.84 7.35
C GLU A 42 -9.91 -8.65 7.82
N LEU A 43 -10.27 -7.45 8.30
CA LEU A 43 -11.60 -7.17 8.84
C LEU A 43 -12.71 -7.38 7.80
N ALA A 44 -12.47 -7.00 6.55
CA ALA A 44 -13.46 -7.24 5.50
C ALA A 44 -13.72 -8.74 5.26
N ALA A 45 -12.73 -9.61 5.45
CA ALA A 45 -12.90 -11.05 5.27
C ALA A 45 -13.76 -11.65 6.41
N ILE A 46 -13.47 -11.29 7.66
CA ILE A 46 -14.23 -11.79 8.82
C ILE A 46 -15.66 -11.23 8.85
N MET A 47 -15.87 -10.03 8.31
CA MET A 47 -17.20 -9.42 8.14
C MET A 47 -17.95 -9.95 6.88
N GLY A 48 -17.33 -10.79 6.06
CA GLY A 48 -17.94 -11.31 4.82
C GLY A 48 -18.11 -10.25 3.71
N HIS A 49 -17.31 -9.19 3.73
CA HIS A 49 -17.28 -8.12 2.73
C HIS A 49 -16.21 -8.32 1.65
N ASN A 50 -15.22 -9.17 1.91
CA ASN A 50 -14.11 -9.43 0.99
C ASN A 50 -14.50 -10.55 -0.02
N PRO A 51 -14.42 -10.32 -1.34
CA PRO A 51 -14.73 -11.33 -2.34
C PRO A 51 -13.57 -12.34 -2.58
N TYR A 52 -12.39 -12.08 -2.04
CA TYR A 52 -11.16 -12.86 -2.29
C TYR A 52 -10.72 -13.71 -1.10
N SER A 53 -11.25 -13.43 0.08
CA SER A 53 -10.88 -14.11 1.32
C SER A 53 -12.07 -14.10 2.27
N ASP A 54 -12.25 -15.20 3.01
CA ASP A 54 -13.28 -15.33 4.02
C ASP A 54 -12.71 -15.48 5.45
N PHE A 55 -13.62 -15.67 6.41
CA PHE A 55 -13.29 -15.89 7.81
C PHE A 55 -12.32 -17.06 8.03
N PHE A 56 -12.51 -18.18 7.33
CA PHE A 56 -11.70 -19.38 7.51
C PHE A 56 -10.33 -19.26 6.85
N ASP A 57 -10.20 -18.50 5.76
CA ASP A 57 -8.90 -18.13 5.20
C ASP A 57 -8.07 -17.33 6.21
N VAL A 58 -8.69 -16.38 6.91
CA VAL A 58 -8.02 -15.61 7.97
C VAL A 58 -7.56 -16.55 9.09
N VAL A 59 -8.44 -17.42 9.59
CA VAL A 59 -8.10 -18.41 10.64
C VAL A 59 -6.95 -19.33 10.21
N ALA A 60 -6.98 -19.84 8.98
CA ALA A 60 -5.93 -20.70 8.44
C ALA A 60 -4.58 -19.97 8.36
N SER A 61 -4.59 -18.70 7.93
CA SER A 61 -3.41 -17.83 7.92
C SER A 61 -2.83 -17.62 9.33
N LYS A 62 -3.68 -17.38 10.34
CA LYS A 62 -3.22 -17.28 11.74
C LYS A 62 -2.58 -18.55 12.23
N LEU A 63 -3.20 -19.69 11.98
CA LEU A 63 -2.68 -21.00 12.39
C LEU A 63 -1.31 -21.28 11.77
N ALA A 64 -1.19 -21.09 10.45
CA ALA A 64 0.08 -21.27 9.74
C ALA A 64 1.20 -20.39 10.34
N THR A 65 0.90 -19.13 10.67
CA THR A 65 1.85 -18.21 11.31
C THR A 65 2.31 -18.75 12.68
N LEU A 66 1.37 -19.22 13.51
CA LEU A 66 1.65 -19.74 14.85
C LEU A 66 2.45 -21.05 14.85
N GLU A 67 2.38 -21.81 13.75
CA GLU A 67 3.12 -23.06 13.55
C GLU A 67 4.52 -22.83 12.95
N GLY A 68 4.93 -21.55 12.79
CA GLY A 68 6.21 -21.18 12.18
C GLY A 68 6.21 -21.32 10.65
N GLY A 69 5.03 -21.57 10.05
CA GLY A 69 4.85 -21.48 8.61
C GLY A 69 4.80 -20.04 8.15
N SER A 70 5.30 -19.77 6.95
CA SER A 70 4.99 -18.54 6.24
C SER A 70 3.54 -18.60 5.75
N SER A 71 2.61 -18.17 6.59
CA SER A 71 1.23 -17.86 6.15
C SER A 71 1.22 -16.80 5.05
N TRP A 72 2.27 -16.00 5.01
CA TRP A 72 2.56 -15.06 3.95
C TRP A 72 3.05 -15.82 2.72
N THR A 73 2.10 -16.37 1.95
CA THR A 73 2.35 -16.92 0.61
C THR A 73 2.66 -15.78 -0.36
N GLY A 74 3.72 -15.00 -0.12
CA GLY A 74 4.26 -14.01 -1.04
C GLY A 74 3.35 -12.84 -1.44
N GLY A 75 2.03 -12.87 -1.24
CA GLY A 75 1.13 -12.12 -2.11
C GLY A 75 1.19 -12.58 -3.58
N GLY A 76 0.17 -12.24 -4.37
CA GLY A 76 0.21 -12.39 -5.82
C GLY A 76 0.81 -11.16 -6.50
N GLU A 77 0.84 -11.17 -7.84
CA GLU A 77 1.33 -10.07 -8.69
C GLU A 77 0.74 -8.71 -8.30
N ALA A 78 -0.55 -8.66 -7.96
CA ALA A 78 -1.22 -7.44 -7.52
C ALA A 78 -0.71 -6.90 -6.18
N CYS A 79 -0.32 -7.77 -5.24
CA CYS A 79 0.29 -7.37 -3.97
C CYS A 79 1.69 -6.82 -4.21
N TRP A 80 2.51 -7.54 -5.00
CA TRP A 80 3.86 -7.09 -5.32
C TRP A 80 3.86 -5.75 -6.04
N TRP A 81 2.91 -5.55 -6.96
CA TRP A 81 2.68 -4.29 -7.64
C TRP A 81 2.37 -3.17 -6.64
N GLY A 82 1.45 -3.41 -5.70
CA GLY A 82 1.14 -2.49 -4.61
C GLY A 82 2.36 -2.07 -3.81
N THR A 83 3.13 -3.06 -3.34
CA THR A 83 4.34 -2.84 -2.53
C THR A 83 5.44 -2.10 -3.29
N LEU A 84 5.58 -2.33 -4.60
CA LEU A 84 6.57 -1.61 -5.40
C LEU A 84 6.28 -0.10 -5.47
N PHE A 85 5.02 0.26 -5.62
CA PHE A 85 4.57 1.65 -5.83
C PHE A 85 4.18 2.39 -4.56
N GLU A 86 4.15 1.74 -3.39
CA GLU A 86 3.82 2.34 -2.08
C GLU A 86 4.63 3.64 -1.82
N ASP A 87 5.96 3.59 -1.91
CA ASP A 87 6.79 4.79 -1.71
C ASP A 87 6.61 5.83 -2.83
N VAL A 88 6.22 5.40 -4.05
CA VAL A 88 6.01 6.32 -5.18
C VAL A 88 4.72 7.11 -4.99
N VAL A 89 3.63 6.45 -4.58
CA VAL A 89 2.37 7.14 -4.24
C VAL A 89 2.54 8.01 -3.01
N CYS A 90 3.31 7.57 -2.01
CA CYS A 90 3.66 8.40 -0.85
C CYS A 90 4.28 9.73 -1.29
N ALA A 91 5.35 9.69 -2.09
CA ALA A 91 6.02 10.89 -2.60
C ALA A 91 5.11 11.78 -3.45
N TYR A 92 4.22 11.17 -4.26
CA TYR A 92 3.22 11.93 -5.03
C TYR A 92 2.25 12.65 -4.09
N VAL A 93 1.68 11.96 -3.10
CA VAL A 93 0.71 12.52 -2.16
C VAL A 93 1.33 13.63 -1.30
N GLU A 94 2.58 13.48 -0.86
CA GLU A 94 3.30 14.54 -0.14
C GLU A 94 3.44 15.80 -0.99
N ALA A 95 3.85 15.64 -2.26
CA ALA A 95 3.96 16.73 -3.20
C ALA A 95 2.60 17.38 -3.47
N ASP A 96 1.57 16.56 -3.66
CA ASP A 96 0.24 16.99 -4.08
C ASP A 96 -0.54 17.68 -2.95
N LEU A 97 -0.40 17.21 -1.71
CA LEU A 97 -1.06 17.78 -0.53
C LEU A 97 -0.19 18.80 0.21
N GLY A 98 1.09 18.90 -0.14
CA GLY A 98 2.03 19.92 0.35
C GLY A 98 2.46 19.71 1.80
N GLY A 99 2.54 18.46 2.27
CA GLY A 99 2.94 18.13 3.63
C GLY A 99 3.58 16.74 3.71
N PRO A 100 4.46 16.49 4.70
CA PRO A 100 5.09 15.19 4.87
C PRO A 100 4.10 14.15 5.40
N ILE A 101 4.26 12.92 4.95
CA ILE A 101 3.59 11.76 5.51
C ILE A 101 4.40 11.27 6.73
N ARG A 102 3.70 10.88 7.78
CA ARG A 102 4.30 10.38 9.03
C ARG A 102 3.62 9.08 9.46
N GLY A 103 4.36 8.20 10.13
CA GLY A 103 3.80 6.98 10.71
C GLY A 103 3.36 5.93 9.69
N ASP A 104 4.01 5.91 8.53
CA ASP A 104 3.91 4.88 7.49
C ASP A 104 4.54 3.54 7.92
N ASP A 105 5.24 3.51 9.05
CA ASP A 105 5.90 2.33 9.61
C ASP A 105 5.35 1.89 10.98
N ILE A 106 4.30 2.51 11.52
CA ILE A 106 3.81 2.16 12.87
C ILE A 106 2.83 0.97 12.88
N CYS A 107 2.69 0.36 14.06
CA CYS A 107 1.67 -0.65 14.34
C CYS A 107 0.92 -0.31 15.63
N ILE A 108 -0.39 -0.05 15.50
CA ILE A 108 -1.26 0.33 16.61
C ILE A 108 -2.02 -0.91 17.11
N GLN A 109 -1.97 -1.18 18.41
CA GLN A 109 -2.58 -2.34 19.09
C GLN A 109 -3.37 -1.93 20.35
N GLU A 110 -4.21 -0.90 20.22
CA GLU A 110 -5.04 -0.38 21.32
C GLU A 110 -6.27 -1.25 21.62
N VAL A 111 -6.65 -2.15 20.71
CA VAL A 111 -7.82 -3.01 20.83
C VAL A 111 -7.37 -4.47 20.91
N GLU A 112 -7.83 -5.19 21.94
CA GLU A 112 -7.45 -6.58 22.17
C GLU A 112 -7.68 -7.45 20.93
N GLY A 113 -6.64 -8.18 20.54
CA GLY A 113 -6.70 -9.08 19.38
C GLY A 113 -6.76 -8.38 18.03
N HIS A 114 -6.64 -7.05 17.96
CA HIS A 114 -6.62 -6.26 16.73
C HIS A 114 -5.28 -5.53 16.55
N ARG A 115 -4.87 -5.34 15.29
CA ARG A 115 -3.78 -4.42 14.92
C ARG A 115 -4.17 -3.58 13.72
N ASN A 116 -3.64 -2.37 13.65
CA ASN A 116 -3.72 -1.54 12.45
C ASN A 116 -2.35 -0.94 12.14
N SER A 117 -1.97 -0.96 10.86
CA SER A 117 -0.75 -0.33 10.34
C SER A 117 -1.19 0.54 9.15
N PRO A 118 -1.53 1.82 9.40
CA PRO A 118 -1.94 2.73 8.34
C PRO A 118 -0.76 2.96 7.38
N ASP A 119 -1.06 3.37 6.14
CA ASP A 119 -0.02 3.74 5.17
C ASP A 119 0.60 5.11 5.50
N GLY A 120 0.04 5.81 6.49
CA GLY A 120 0.61 7.00 7.12
C GLY A 120 -0.46 8.00 7.54
N TYR A 121 -0.01 9.18 7.91
CA TYR A 121 -0.83 10.32 8.29
C TYR A 121 -0.25 11.60 7.70
N ILE A 122 -1.11 12.57 7.43
CA ILE A 122 -0.69 13.87 6.89
C ILE A 122 -1.54 15.00 7.48
N VAL A 123 -0.94 16.15 7.72
CA VAL A 123 -1.68 17.40 7.95
C VAL A 123 -2.01 17.98 6.57
N ALA A 124 -3.25 17.79 6.11
CA ALA A 124 -3.71 18.29 4.82
C ALA A 124 -4.71 19.44 4.99
N ARG A 125 -4.87 20.25 3.94
CA ARG A 125 -5.80 21.37 3.89
C ARG A 125 -7.12 20.93 3.28
N LEU A 126 -8.22 21.32 3.92
CA LEU A 126 -9.57 21.12 3.41
C LEU A 126 -10.25 22.47 3.21
N TYR A 127 -11.15 22.60 2.23
CA TYR A 127 -11.94 23.81 2.01
C TYR A 127 -13.43 23.47 1.88
N ARG A 128 -14.30 24.44 2.15
CA ARG A 128 -15.75 24.28 1.93
C ARG A 128 -16.12 24.78 0.54
N GLY A 129 -16.76 23.92 -0.25
CA GLY A 129 -17.29 24.28 -1.57
C GLY A 129 -18.56 25.15 -1.47
N THR A 130 -19.12 25.52 -2.62
CA THR A 130 -20.33 26.36 -2.71
C THR A 130 -21.58 25.72 -2.09
N GLY A 131 -21.56 24.41 -1.79
CA GLY A 131 -22.63 23.69 -1.08
C GLY A 131 -22.30 23.35 0.37
N GLY A 132 -21.24 23.90 0.96
CA GLY A 132 -20.81 23.60 2.33
C GLY A 132 -20.05 22.28 2.51
N ALA A 133 -20.09 21.40 1.49
CA ALA A 133 -19.31 20.16 1.44
C ALA A 133 -17.82 20.42 1.59
N LEU A 134 -17.14 19.53 2.31
CA LEU A 134 -15.71 19.61 2.56
C LEU A 134 -14.94 18.92 1.43
N HIS A 135 -13.99 19.62 0.84
CA HIS A 135 -13.15 19.14 -0.25
C HIS A 135 -11.68 19.18 0.15
N LEU A 136 -10.91 18.25 -0.40
CA LEU A 136 -9.46 18.24 -0.25
C LEU A 136 -8.85 19.35 -1.11
N TRP A 137 -7.97 20.17 -0.52
CA TRP A 137 -7.17 21.13 -1.27
C TRP A 137 -5.87 20.47 -1.73
N THR A 138 -5.53 20.65 -3.00
CA THR A 138 -4.29 20.16 -3.64
C THR A 138 -3.42 21.32 -4.11
N THR A 139 -2.14 21.07 -4.33
CA THR A 139 -1.12 22.09 -4.64
C THR A 139 -1.26 22.78 -5.99
N ASP A 140 -2.07 22.21 -6.89
CA ASP A 140 -2.46 22.81 -8.17
C ASP A 140 -3.63 23.81 -8.04
N MET A 141 -4.28 23.88 -6.87
CA MET A 141 -5.37 24.82 -6.60
C MET A 141 -4.86 26.20 -6.17
N SER A 142 -5.71 27.22 -6.32
CA SER A 142 -5.37 28.58 -5.88
C SER A 142 -5.07 28.63 -4.37
N PRO A 143 -3.96 29.29 -3.96
CA PRO A 143 -3.63 29.48 -2.56
C PRO A 143 -4.58 30.48 -1.85
N GLU A 144 -5.40 31.22 -2.60
CA GLU A 144 -6.37 32.18 -2.06
C GLU A 144 -7.64 31.51 -1.52
N ILE A 145 -7.85 30.23 -1.83
CA ILE A 145 -8.99 29.46 -1.30
C ILE A 145 -8.83 29.34 0.23
N PRO A 146 -9.79 29.82 1.03
CA PRO A 146 -9.74 29.64 2.47
C PRO A 146 -9.78 28.15 2.82
N THR A 147 -8.76 27.69 3.53
CA THR A 147 -8.61 26.29 3.93
C THR A 147 -8.55 26.16 5.43
N THR A 148 -8.79 24.95 5.93
CA THR A 148 -8.59 24.57 7.32
C THR A 148 -7.74 23.31 7.38
N PRO A 149 -6.64 23.28 8.15
CA PRO A 149 -5.80 22.10 8.25
C PRO A 149 -6.48 21.00 9.09
N ARG A 150 -6.25 19.74 8.70
CA ARG A 150 -6.75 18.53 9.38
C ARG A 150 -5.72 17.42 9.27
N ILE A 151 -5.59 16.63 10.34
CA ILE A 151 -4.85 15.37 10.30
C ILE A 151 -5.72 14.32 9.61
N LEU A 152 -5.22 13.75 8.51
CA LEU A 152 -5.85 12.68 7.76
C LEU A 152 -5.06 11.37 7.96
N LEU A 153 -5.77 10.26 8.16
CA LEU A 153 -5.20 8.92 8.07
C LEU A 153 -5.19 8.47 6.61
N LEU A 154 -4.08 7.92 6.13
CA LEU A 154 -3.92 7.51 4.74
C LEU A 154 -4.05 5.99 4.59
N GLU A 155 -4.73 5.58 3.51
CA GLU A 155 -4.81 4.20 3.07
C GLU A 155 -4.62 4.16 1.55
N PHE A 156 -3.47 3.67 1.11
CA PHE A 156 -3.02 3.62 -0.28
C PHE A 156 -3.39 2.31 -0.95
N LYS A 157 -3.85 2.41 -2.19
CA LYS A 157 -4.00 1.28 -3.10
C LYS A 157 -3.44 1.65 -4.46
N CYS A 158 -2.56 0.80 -4.98
CA CYS A 158 -2.03 0.91 -6.33
C CYS A 158 -2.58 -0.24 -7.17
N PRO A 159 -3.82 -0.15 -7.71
CA PRO A 159 -4.42 -1.25 -8.44
C PRO A 159 -3.69 -1.56 -9.75
N MET A 160 -3.32 -2.83 -9.94
CA MET A 160 -2.68 -3.31 -11.17
C MET A 160 -3.58 -3.17 -12.41
N SER A 161 -4.91 -3.27 -12.24
CA SER A 161 -5.88 -3.30 -13.36
C SER A 161 -7.20 -2.57 -13.12
N ARG A 162 -7.55 -2.27 -11.86
CA ARG A 162 -8.82 -1.60 -11.55
C ARG A 162 -8.70 -0.10 -11.84
N LYS A 163 -9.72 0.46 -12.49
CA LYS A 163 -9.93 1.91 -12.60
C LYS A 163 -10.65 2.44 -11.34
N PRO A 164 -10.18 3.54 -10.73
CA PRO A 164 -10.90 4.20 -9.65
C PRO A 164 -12.31 4.60 -10.08
N LEU A 165 -13.26 4.54 -9.14
CA LEU A 165 -14.67 4.88 -9.39
C LEU A 165 -15.12 6.05 -8.51
N GLY A 166 -14.19 6.81 -7.94
CA GLY A 166 -14.48 7.87 -6.97
C GLY A 166 -15.13 7.39 -5.66
N ARG A 167 -15.02 6.09 -5.36
CA ARG A 167 -15.56 5.47 -4.13
C ARG A 167 -14.64 4.39 -3.61
N VAL A 168 -14.63 4.21 -2.29
CA VAL A 168 -13.89 3.13 -1.64
C VAL A 168 -14.54 1.79 -1.96
N PRO A 169 -13.82 0.81 -2.53
CA PRO A 169 -14.32 -0.55 -2.67
C PRO A 169 -14.74 -1.14 -1.32
N ARG A 170 -15.86 -1.87 -1.29
CA ARG A 170 -16.48 -2.38 -0.05
C ARG A 170 -15.49 -3.13 0.85
N GLN A 171 -14.56 -3.87 0.26
CA GLN A 171 -13.55 -4.64 0.99
C GLN A 171 -12.45 -3.79 1.67
N TYR A 172 -12.31 -2.51 1.32
CA TYR A 172 -11.34 -1.61 1.96
C TYR A 172 -11.96 -0.68 2.99
N VAL A 173 -13.29 -0.52 2.99
CA VAL A 173 -13.98 0.35 3.97
C VAL A 173 -13.71 -0.06 5.42
N PRO A 174 -13.81 -1.35 5.82
CA PRO A 174 -13.48 -1.78 7.19
C PRO A 174 -12.05 -1.44 7.61
N GLN A 175 -11.11 -1.48 6.66
CA GLN A 175 -9.70 -1.19 6.92
C GLN A 175 -9.51 0.28 7.32
N VAL A 176 -10.08 1.21 6.55
CA VAL A 176 -10.01 2.65 6.86
C VAL A 176 -10.74 2.98 8.17
N TRP A 177 -11.91 2.40 8.40
CA TRP A 177 -12.65 2.61 9.66
C TRP A 177 -11.92 2.07 10.89
N SER A 178 -11.23 0.93 10.77
CA SER A 178 -10.43 0.41 11.87
C SER A 178 -9.24 1.32 12.20
N GLY A 179 -8.55 1.82 11.17
CA GLY A 179 -7.47 2.78 11.34
C GLY A 179 -7.95 4.04 12.03
N LEU A 180 -9.08 4.59 11.59
CA LEU A 180 -9.68 5.76 12.25
C LEU A 180 -10.01 5.45 13.70
N ALA A 181 -10.68 4.34 13.98
CA ALA A 181 -11.11 3.98 15.32
C ALA A 181 -9.96 3.90 16.33
N VAL A 182 -8.75 3.48 15.91
CA VAL A 182 -7.55 3.44 16.78
C VAL A 182 -6.67 4.69 16.68
N SER A 183 -7.02 5.65 15.82
CA SER A 183 -6.27 6.90 15.61
C SER A 183 -7.09 8.12 16.03
N PRO A 184 -7.14 8.47 17.33
CA PRO A 184 -7.98 9.57 17.82
C PRO A 184 -7.56 10.94 17.26
N VAL A 185 -6.30 11.12 16.84
CA VAL A 185 -5.81 12.38 16.24
C VAL A 185 -6.30 12.60 14.81
N ALA A 186 -6.68 11.53 14.11
CA ALA A 186 -7.14 11.62 12.72
C ALA A 186 -8.60 12.08 12.66
N HIS A 187 -8.84 13.14 11.90
CA HIS A 187 -10.17 13.72 11.71
C HIS A 187 -10.98 12.90 10.68
N LEU A 188 -10.32 12.49 9.61
CA LEU A 188 -10.88 11.71 8.51
C LEU A 188 -9.86 10.68 8.02
N GLY A 189 -10.36 9.64 7.37
CA GLY A 189 -9.54 8.77 6.53
C GLY A 189 -9.48 9.31 5.12
N LEU A 190 -8.41 9.04 4.40
CA LEU A 190 -8.24 9.34 3.00
C LEU A 190 -7.82 8.06 2.30
N TYR A 191 -8.77 7.45 1.59
CA TYR A 191 -8.47 6.34 0.71
C TYR A 191 -7.91 6.89 -0.60
N VAL A 192 -6.68 6.50 -0.93
CA VAL A 192 -5.96 6.96 -2.13
C VAL A 192 -5.84 5.79 -3.10
N ASP A 193 -6.38 5.98 -4.30
CA ASP A 193 -6.37 4.99 -5.37
C ASP A 193 -5.50 5.50 -6.53
N ALA A 194 -4.28 4.98 -6.65
CA ALA A 194 -3.24 5.49 -7.56
C ALA A 194 -2.95 4.50 -8.71
N VAL A 195 -3.23 4.93 -9.94
CA VAL A 195 -3.18 4.07 -11.12
C VAL A 195 -1.81 4.13 -11.79
N PHE A 196 -0.91 3.25 -11.37
CA PHE A 196 0.39 3.07 -12.01
C PHE A 196 0.32 2.10 -13.18
N ARG A 197 1.04 2.38 -14.26
CA ARG A 197 1.22 1.48 -15.41
C ARG A 197 2.69 1.44 -15.81
N LYS A 198 3.17 0.26 -16.22
CA LYS A 198 4.51 0.14 -16.83
C LYS A 198 4.44 0.52 -18.30
N CYS A 199 5.50 1.11 -18.82
CA CYS A 199 5.66 1.44 -20.24
C CYS A 199 7.11 1.21 -20.64
N GLY A 200 7.39 1.03 -21.94
CA GLY A 200 8.77 0.99 -22.41
C GLY A 200 9.49 2.32 -22.16
N ILE A 201 10.83 2.30 -22.15
CA ILE A 201 11.67 3.50 -21.99
C ILE A 201 11.36 4.53 -23.08
N LEU A 202 11.07 4.07 -24.30
CA LEU A 202 10.76 4.94 -25.44
C LEU A 202 9.39 5.61 -25.32
N ASP A 203 8.47 5.01 -24.55
CA ASP A 203 7.14 5.54 -24.30
C ASP A 203 7.08 6.40 -23.02
N LEU A 204 8.17 6.47 -22.25
CA LEU A 204 8.22 7.26 -21.01
C LEU A 204 8.07 8.76 -21.31
N GLY A 205 7.13 9.41 -20.63
CA GLY A 205 6.85 10.83 -20.82
C GLY A 205 5.37 11.16 -20.75
N ASP A 206 5.04 12.35 -21.21
CA ASP A 206 3.68 12.88 -21.32
C ASP A 206 2.96 12.31 -22.56
N THR A 207 2.79 10.99 -22.59
CA THR A 207 2.02 10.29 -23.63
C THR A 207 1.07 9.31 -22.95
N PRO A 208 -0.07 8.97 -23.58
CA PRO A 208 -0.98 7.98 -23.04
C PRO A 208 -0.48 6.53 -23.21
N ASP A 209 0.65 6.31 -23.89
CA ASP A 209 1.10 4.96 -24.26
C ASP A 209 1.70 4.20 -23.07
N TYR A 210 1.33 2.93 -22.92
CA TYR A 210 1.82 2.04 -21.87
C TYR A 210 1.66 0.57 -22.32
N ASP A 211 2.16 -0.38 -21.52
CA ASP A 211 2.01 -1.80 -21.83
C ASP A 211 0.56 -2.27 -21.62
N THR A 212 -0.26 -2.15 -22.67
CA THR A 212 -1.66 -2.59 -22.67
C THR A 212 -1.81 -4.11 -22.61
N ASP A 213 -0.79 -4.88 -22.98
CA ASP A 213 -0.85 -6.35 -22.97
C ASP A 213 -0.70 -6.88 -21.53
N TYR A 214 0.23 -6.31 -20.77
CA TYR A 214 0.37 -6.58 -19.35
C TYR A 214 -0.83 -6.08 -18.55
N HIS A 215 -1.36 -4.90 -18.92
CA HIS A 215 -2.52 -4.27 -18.26
C HIS A 215 -3.85 -4.53 -18.99
N ARG A 216 -3.99 -5.68 -19.66
CA ARG A 216 -5.14 -6.04 -20.53
C ARG A 216 -6.54 -5.99 -19.90
N TYR A 217 -6.62 -5.90 -18.58
CA TYR A 217 -7.90 -5.81 -17.84
C TYR A 217 -8.32 -4.37 -17.56
N ASP A 218 -7.52 -3.40 -17.99
CA ASP A 218 -7.88 -1.99 -17.95
C ASP A 218 -9.19 -1.74 -18.71
N ARG A 219 -10.03 -0.88 -18.13
CA ARG A 219 -11.30 -0.50 -18.71
C ARG A 219 -11.24 0.97 -19.11
N GLY A 220 -11.15 1.21 -20.41
CA GLY A 220 -11.18 2.55 -21.01
C GLY A 220 -9.81 3.04 -21.46
N ALA A 221 -9.83 4.16 -22.18
CA ALA A 221 -8.62 4.91 -22.49
C ALA A 221 -8.22 5.75 -21.28
N TRP A 222 -6.92 5.84 -21.03
CA TRP A 222 -6.36 6.83 -20.12
C TRP A 222 -6.02 8.09 -20.91
N GLU A 223 -6.12 9.24 -20.25
CA GLU A 223 -5.64 10.50 -20.81
C GLU A 223 -4.11 10.58 -20.62
N LEU A 224 -3.57 11.77 -20.39
CA LEU A 224 -2.16 11.96 -20.09
C LEU A 224 -1.85 11.57 -18.64
N PRO A 225 -0.63 11.05 -18.37
CA PRO A 225 -0.22 10.75 -17.01
C PRO A 225 0.00 12.03 -16.20
N VAL A 226 -0.37 12.02 -14.92
CA VAL A 226 -0.10 13.12 -13.97
C VAL A 226 1.33 13.12 -13.45
N ALA A 227 2.00 11.96 -13.48
CA ALA A 227 3.42 11.82 -13.18
C ALA A 227 4.03 10.59 -13.85
N TRP A 228 5.36 10.57 -14.01
CA TRP A 228 6.09 9.41 -14.50
C TRP A 228 7.51 9.36 -13.94
N GLY A 229 8.17 8.22 -14.03
CA GLY A 229 9.52 8.06 -13.49
C GLY A 229 10.18 6.75 -13.83
N LEU A 230 11.32 6.52 -13.17
CA LEU A 230 12.13 5.31 -13.31
C LEU A 230 12.36 4.66 -11.94
N ILE A 231 12.29 3.34 -11.89
CA ILE A 231 12.77 2.54 -10.76
C ILE A 231 13.95 1.70 -11.23
N GLY A 232 15.12 1.87 -10.62
CA GLY A 232 16.27 1.00 -10.82
C GLY A 232 16.11 -0.29 -10.03
N VAL A 233 16.28 -1.43 -10.69
CA VAL A 233 16.23 -2.77 -10.10
C VAL A 233 17.63 -3.38 -10.13
N TYR A 234 18.13 -3.77 -8.97
CA TYR A 234 19.50 -4.23 -8.82
C TYR A 234 19.55 -5.72 -8.52
N ALA A 235 20.56 -6.39 -9.06
CA ALA A 235 20.83 -7.78 -8.77
C ALA A 235 22.26 -7.96 -8.23
N PRO A 236 22.51 -8.95 -7.36
CA PRO A 236 23.86 -9.28 -6.95
C PRO A 236 24.74 -9.67 -8.14
N LEU A 237 26.03 -9.35 -8.07
CA LEU A 237 27.03 -9.86 -8.99
C LEU A 237 27.21 -11.39 -8.81
N LEU A 238 27.65 -12.08 -9.87
CA LEU A 238 27.86 -13.54 -9.82
C LEU A 238 28.96 -13.95 -8.83
N ASP A 239 29.95 -13.08 -8.64
CA ASP A 239 31.08 -13.23 -7.71
C ASP A 239 30.83 -12.57 -6.35
N ALA A 240 29.63 -12.00 -6.11
CA ALA A 240 29.27 -11.46 -4.81
C ALA A 240 29.29 -12.56 -3.71
N PRO A 241 29.51 -12.18 -2.44
CA PRO A 241 29.44 -13.11 -1.33
C PRO A 241 28.15 -13.95 -1.35
N ARG A 242 28.24 -15.23 -1.02
CA ARG A 242 27.07 -16.16 -1.04
C ARG A 242 25.88 -15.59 -0.25
N ARG A 243 26.13 -14.96 0.90
CA ARG A 243 25.07 -14.31 1.71
C ARG A 243 24.33 -13.20 0.95
N THR A 244 25.01 -12.45 0.09
CA THR A 244 24.43 -11.41 -0.75
C THR A 244 23.60 -12.03 -1.87
N ARG A 245 24.17 -13.04 -2.56
CA ARG A 245 23.51 -13.74 -3.68
C ARG A 245 22.25 -14.50 -3.25
N LEU A 246 22.28 -15.09 -2.06
CA LEU A 246 21.13 -15.77 -1.47
C LEU A 246 20.19 -14.81 -0.71
N GLY A 247 20.48 -13.51 -0.66
CA GLY A 247 19.67 -12.52 0.07
C GLY A 247 19.51 -12.82 1.56
N TRP A 248 20.50 -13.44 2.20
CA TRP A 248 20.47 -13.79 3.63
C TRP A 248 20.47 -12.52 4.47
N ARG A 249 19.29 -12.13 4.97
CA ARG A 249 19.17 -11.23 6.12
C ARG A 249 19.32 -12.09 7.36
N HIS A 250 20.33 -11.77 8.18
CA HIS A 250 20.66 -12.51 9.39
C HIS A 250 19.42 -12.65 10.30
N ASP A 251 19.21 -13.86 10.80
CA ASP A 251 18.28 -14.28 11.86
C ASP A 251 16.76 -14.26 11.54
N GLU A 252 16.27 -13.43 10.61
CA GLU A 252 14.83 -13.32 10.32
C GLU A 252 14.24 -14.45 9.44
N TRP A 253 15.07 -15.19 8.69
CA TRP A 253 14.63 -16.05 7.57
C TRP A 253 14.93 -17.55 7.74
N ALA A 254 15.14 -18.03 8.98
CA ALA A 254 15.56 -19.42 9.21
C ALA A 254 14.44 -20.49 9.09
N ALA A 255 13.16 -20.10 9.01
CA ALA A 255 12.04 -21.04 8.94
C ALA A 255 11.25 -20.89 7.63
N GLY A 256 11.38 -21.86 6.71
CA GLY A 256 10.55 -21.92 5.49
C GLY A 256 11.21 -21.41 4.20
N ASP A 257 12.54 -21.31 4.15
CA ASP A 257 13.26 -20.96 2.91
C ASP A 257 12.86 -21.93 1.77
N PRO A 258 12.68 -21.45 0.52
CA PRO A 258 12.59 -22.33 -0.62
C PRO A 258 13.84 -23.21 -0.66
N ASP A 259 13.67 -24.45 -1.13
CA ASP A 259 14.75 -25.39 -1.38
C ASP A 259 15.99 -24.64 -1.92
N PRO A 260 17.20 -24.78 -1.34
CA PRO A 260 18.41 -24.15 -1.88
C PRO A 260 18.64 -24.47 -3.37
N ASP A 261 18.00 -25.52 -3.90
CA ASP A 261 18.00 -25.89 -5.31
C ASP A 261 16.86 -25.25 -6.12
N ALA A 262 16.02 -24.40 -5.53
CA ALA A 262 15.00 -23.66 -6.23
C ALA A 262 15.65 -22.72 -7.28
N PRO A 263 15.07 -22.58 -8.49
CA PRO A 263 15.65 -21.78 -9.58
C PRO A 263 15.96 -20.31 -9.23
N ASP A 264 15.33 -19.81 -8.17
CA ASP A 264 15.39 -18.43 -7.69
C ASP A 264 16.08 -18.31 -6.31
N ALA A 265 16.68 -19.39 -5.79
CA ALA A 265 17.41 -19.37 -4.53
C ALA A 265 18.67 -18.47 -4.60
N ASP A 266 19.37 -18.51 -5.74
CA ASP A 266 20.48 -17.60 -6.04
C ASP A 266 20.01 -16.45 -6.94
N ALA A 267 19.86 -15.27 -6.34
CA ALA A 267 19.38 -14.07 -7.01
C ALA A 267 20.31 -13.61 -8.16
N SER A 268 21.62 -13.87 -8.06
CA SER A 268 22.56 -13.54 -9.14
C SER A 268 22.34 -14.44 -10.37
N GLN A 269 22.07 -15.72 -10.15
CA GLN A 269 21.75 -16.67 -11.22
C GLN A 269 20.39 -16.38 -11.84
N ALA A 270 19.38 -16.05 -11.02
CA ALA A 270 18.06 -15.64 -11.49
C ALA A 270 18.16 -14.38 -12.37
N ALA A 271 18.92 -13.37 -11.94
CA ALA A 271 19.17 -12.16 -12.71
C ALA A 271 19.85 -12.44 -14.06
N TRP A 272 20.83 -13.35 -14.08
CA TRP A 272 21.49 -13.76 -15.31
C TRP A 272 20.52 -14.44 -16.29
N GLN A 273 19.63 -15.29 -15.80
CA GLN A 273 18.61 -15.93 -16.60
C GLN A 273 17.59 -14.92 -17.15
N ILE A 274 17.15 -13.96 -16.33
CA ILE A 274 16.25 -12.88 -16.76
C ILE A 274 16.91 -12.04 -17.86
N HIS A 275 18.16 -11.61 -17.64
CA HIS A 275 18.93 -10.82 -18.60
C HIS A 275 19.11 -11.57 -19.93
N THR A 276 19.52 -12.85 -19.87
CA THR A 276 19.69 -13.70 -21.06
C THR A 276 18.37 -13.97 -21.77
N ALA A 277 17.26 -14.12 -21.04
CA ALA A 277 15.95 -14.32 -21.65
C ALA A 277 15.47 -13.06 -22.38
N TYR A 278 15.76 -11.87 -21.84
CA TYR A 278 15.39 -10.59 -22.44
C TYR A 278 16.21 -10.27 -23.70
N PHE A 279 17.54 -10.32 -23.63
CA PHE A 279 18.41 -10.00 -24.78
C PHE A 279 18.65 -11.19 -25.74
N GLY A 280 18.19 -12.40 -25.36
CA GLY A 280 18.57 -13.66 -25.98
C GLY A 280 20.04 -14.04 -25.73
N LEU A 281 20.53 -15.08 -26.42
CA LEU A 281 21.94 -15.48 -26.39
C LEU A 281 22.90 -14.49 -27.08
N ARG A 282 22.46 -13.27 -27.38
CA ARG A 282 23.26 -12.23 -28.07
C ARG A 282 24.24 -11.53 -27.10
N LEU A 283 24.89 -12.28 -26.22
CA LEU A 283 25.96 -11.81 -25.35
C LEU A 283 27.29 -11.73 -26.12
N LYS A 284 27.33 -10.99 -27.24
CA LYS A 284 28.54 -10.93 -28.06
C LYS A 284 29.62 -10.00 -27.50
N ASN A 285 29.31 -9.12 -26.54
CA ASN A 285 30.24 -8.09 -26.06
C ASN A 285 30.21 -7.90 -24.53
N LEU A 286 30.36 -8.97 -23.73
CA LEU A 286 30.65 -8.83 -22.28
C LEU A 286 32.04 -8.26 -21.99
N ALA A 287 32.91 -8.14 -23.00
CA ALA A 287 34.30 -7.69 -22.86
C ALA A 287 34.43 -6.21 -22.45
N SER A 288 33.41 -5.37 -22.65
CA SER A 288 33.45 -3.94 -22.28
C SER A 288 33.14 -3.66 -20.80
N GLY A 289 32.79 -4.67 -20.00
CA GLY A 289 32.46 -4.52 -18.58
C GLY A 289 31.13 -3.81 -18.29
N THR A 290 30.54 -3.12 -19.27
CA THR A 290 29.22 -2.48 -19.17
C THR A 290 28.12 -3.44 -19.63
N ARG A 291 27.30 -3.91 -18.68
CA ARG A 291 26.09 -4.69 -19.00
C ARG A 291 25.01 -3.76 -19.53
N GLU A 292 24.34 -4.20 -20.60
CA GLU A 292 23.10 -3.57 -21.07
C GLU A 292 22.03 -3.69 -19.99
N VAL A 293 21.27 -2.62 -19.79
CA VAL A 293 20.22 -2.52 -18.77
C VAL A 293 18.92 -3.03 -19.39
N VAL A 294 18.23 -3.93 -18.70
CA VAL A 294 16.95 -4.45 -19.16
C VAL A 294 15.86 -3.37 -19.03
N ASP A 295 15.07 -3.16 -20.09
CA ASP A 295 13.83 -2.39 -20.00
C ASP A 295 12.72 -3.28 -19.44
N LEU A 296 12.44 -3.15 -18.15
CA LEU A 296 11.39 -3.91 -17.47
C LEU A 296 9.99 -3.48 -17.92
N GLY A 297 9.87 -2.29 -18.51
CA GLY A 297 8.65 -1.74 -19.06
C GLY A 297 8.20 -2.44 -20.34
N ASP A 298 9.15 -2.82 -21.19
CA ASP A 298 8.95 -3.58 -22.45
C ASP A 298 9.05 -5.11 -22.25
N MET A 299 9.35 -5.56 -21.02
CA MET A 299 9.50 -6.97 -20.70
C MET A 299 8.16 -7.74 -20.74
N GLU A 300 8.18 -8.94 -21.33
CA GLU A 300 7.04 -9.89 -21.32
C GLU A 300 6.55 -10.19 -19.89
N ALA A 301 5.23 -10.27 -19.72
CA ALA A 301 4.54 -10.48 -18.45
C ALA A 301 5.16 -11.59 -17.58
N ARG A 302 5.50 -12.76 -18.15
CA ARG A 302 6.08 -13.87 -17.37
C ARG A 302 7.42 -13.51 -16.74
N LEU A 303 8.33 -12.89 -17.50
CA LEU A 303 9.64 -12.47 -16.99
C LEU A 303 9.50 -11.29 -16.02
N PHE A 304 8.56 -10.37 -16.31
CA PHE A 304 8.29 -9.24 -15.44
C PHE A 304 7.77 -9.70 -14.07
N ASN A 305 6.79 -10.61 -14.04
CA ASN A 305 6.23 -11.15 -12.80
C ASN A 305 7.26 -11.92 -11.98
N ARG A 306 8.17 -12.65 -12.64
CA ARG A 306 9.31 -13.27 -11.95
C ARG A 306 10.20 -12.23 -11.29
N THR A 307 10.54 -11.16 -12.00
CA THR A 307 11.35 -10.05 -11.49
C THR A 307 10.66 -9.36 -10.31
N LEU A 308 9.36 -9.09 -10.44
CA LEU A 308 8.54 -8.46 -9.42
C LEU A 308 8.46 -9.29 -8.13
N GLY A 309 8.31 -10.62 -8.25
CA GLY A 309 8.37 -11.52 -7.09
C GLY A 309 9.76 -11.55 -6.40
N LEU A 310 10.85 -11.30 -7.12
CA LEU A 310 12.19 -11.18 -6.54
C LEU A 310 12.41 -9.84 -5.83
N ILE A 311 11.79 -8.76 -6.33
CA ILE A 311 11.76 -7.46 -5.67
C ILE A 311 10.98 -7.56 -4.35
N ASP A 312 9.79 -8.15 -4.40
CA ASP A 312 8.91 -8.33 -3.24
C ASP A 312 9.60 -9.11 -2.11
N ARG A 313 10.23 -10.24 -2.45
CA ARG A 313 11.07 -11.05 -1.54
C ARG A 313 12.39 -10.37 -1.15
N LYS A 314 12.59 -9.10 -1.51
CA LYS A 314 13.80 -8.29 -1.21
C LYS A 314 15.10 -8.94 -1.68
N ARG A 315 15.03 -9.80 -2.71
CA ARG A 315 16.21 -10.39 -3.39
C ARG A 315 16.78 -9.43 -4.42
N PHE A 316 15.92 -8.62 -5.04
CA PHE A 316 16.32 -7.49 -5.88
C PHE A 316 15.99 -6.18 -5.17
N PRO A 317 16.98 -5.48 -4.59
CA PRO A 317 16.74 -4.15 -4.07
C PRO A 317 16.37 -3.20 -5.20
N VAL A 318 15.64 -2.14 -4.86
CA VAL A 318 15.18 -1.12 -5.80
C VAL A 318 15.55 0.28 -5.31
N THR A 319 15.82 1.18 -6.26
CA THR A 319 16.03 2.60 -6.02
C THR A 319 15.09 3.38 -6.93
N ARG A 320 14.40 4.36 -6.39
CA ARG A 320 13.46 5.18 -7.16
C ARG A 320 14.16 6.45 -7.61
N GLY A 321 14.11 6.73 -8.91
CA GLY A 321 14.50 8.03 -9.43
C GLY A 321 13.48 9.09 -9.01
N ALA A 322 13.87 10.36 -9.07
CA ALA A 322 12.93 11.45 -8.89
C ALA A 322 11.84 11.40 -9.97
N ALA A 323 10.59 11.50 -9.56
CA ALA A 323 9.44 11.55 -10.48
C ALA A 323 9.42 12.88 -11.25
N CYS A 324 8.91 12.84 -12.48
CA CYS A 324 8.52 13.99 -13.27
C CYS A 324 7.00 14.17 -13.13
N PHE A 325 6.55 15.36 -12.76
CA PHE A 325 5.13 15.69 -12.63
C PHE A 325 4.67 16.47 -13.86
N ALA A 326 3.42 16.24 -14.31
CA ALA A 326 2.87 16.87 -15.49
C ALA A 326 2.78 18.41 -15.38
N ASP A 327 2.70 18.92 -14.16
CA ASP A 327 2.70 20.36 -13.85
C ASP A 327 4.11 20.99 -13.81
N GLY A 328 5.15 20.22 -14.14
CA GLY A 328 6.53 20.69 -14.20
C GLY A 328 7.33 20.55 -12.90
N ARG A 329 6.74 20.00 -11.83
CA ARG A 329 7.51 19.64 -10.61
C ARG A 329 8.42 18.44 -10.88
N GLY A 330 9.45 18.29 -10.03
CA GLY A 330 10.31 17.10 -10.00
C GLY A 330 11.40 17.06 -11.08
N ALA A 331 11.71 15.86 -11.57
CA ALA A 331 12.74 15.63 -12.58
C ALA A 331 12.27 16.00 -13.99
N ALA A 332 13.20 16.39 -14.87
CA ALA A 332 12.90 16.70 -16.27
C ALA A 332 13.04 15.43 -17.14
N LEU A 333 12.08 14.51 -17.11
CA LEU A 333 12.11 13.26 -17.90
C LEU A 333 11.37 13.40 -19.23
N HIS A 334 11.70 14.43 -20.03
CA HIS A 334 10.99 14.79 -21.27
C HIS A 334 11.74 14.44 -22.56
N THR A 335 13.01 14.04 -22.46
CA THR A 335 13.85 13.75 -23.65
C THR A 335 14.68 12.50 -23.42
N GLY A 336 15.02 11.78 -24.49
CA GLY A 336 15.86 10.59 -24.40
C GLY A 336 17.23 10.84 -23.75
N ARG A 337 17.80 12.04 -23.92
CA ARG A 337 19.04 12.44 -23.22
C ARG A 337 18.86 12.45 -21.70
N LEU A 338 17.81 13.12 -21.22
CA LEU A 338 17.54 13.26 -19.79
C LEU A 338 17.15 11.91 -19.16
N VAL A 339 16.42 11.08 -19.90
CA VAL A 339 16.12 9.69 -19.49
C VAL A 339 17.41 8.88 -19.38
N GLY A 340 18.32 8.98 -20.35
CA GLY A 340 19.63 8.33 -20.31
C GLY A 340 20.48 8.79 -19.12
N GLU A 341 20.50 10.09 -18.82
CA GLU A 341 21.18 10.65 -17.63
C GLU A 341 20.61 10.11 -16.33
N ALA A 342 19.29 9.98 -16.23
CA ALA A 342 18.63 9.40 -15.06
C ALA A 342 18.95 7.89 -14.90
N ILE A 343 19.01 7.13 -16.00
CA ILE A 343 19.43 5.72 -15.97
C ILE A 343 20.88 5.58 -15.51
N GLU A 344 21.78 6.44 -15.99
CA GLU A 344 23.18 6.42 -15.55
C GLU A 344 23.33 6.84 -14.07
N ALA A 345 22.52 7.79 -13.59
CA ALA A 345 22.46 8.10 -12.16
C ALA A 345 22.02 6.88 -11.32
N LEU A 346 21.00 6.14 -11.78
CA LEU A 346 20.58 4.88 -11.14
C LEU A 346 21.68 3.82 -11.19
N ARG A 347 22.45 3.74 -12.29
CA ARG A 347 23.58 2.81 -12.41
C ARG A 347 24.67 3.12 -11.40
N LEU A 348 25.03 4.40 -11.24
CA LEU A 348 26.03 4.86 -10.27
C LEU A 348 25.57 4.69 -8.81
N ALA A 349 24.25 4.68 -8.57
CA ALA A 349 23.66 4.44 -7.25
C ALA A 349 23.54 2.94 -6.88
N ALA A 350 24.11 2.03 -7.67
CA ALA A 350 24.06 0.60 -7.38
C ALA A 350 24.69 0.28 -6.00
N PRO A 351 24.02 -0.53 -5.17
CA PRO A 351 24.62 -1.00 -3.92
C PRO A 351 25.93 -1.77 -4.17
N ALA A 352 26.80 -1.83 -3.16
CA ALA A 352 27.98 -2.68 -3.21
C ALA A 352 27.60 -4.13 -3.53
N ASP A 353 28.44 -4.81 -4.33
CA ASP A 353 28.22 -6.17 -4.83
C ASP A 353 26.98 -6.35 -5.71
N HIS A 354 26.34 -5.27 -6.15
CA HIS A 354 25.20 -5.29 -7.05
C HIS A 354 25.49 -4.57 -8.36
N TRP A 355 24.67 -4.83 -9.36
CA TRP A 355 24.64 -4.10 -10.63
C TRP A 355 23.20 -3.76 -10.99
N LEU A 356 23.00 -2.71 -11.79
CA LEU A 356 21.70 -2.33 -12.32
C LEU A 356 21.25 -3.38 -13.35
N LEU A 357 20.39 -4.31 -12.94
CA LEU A 357 19.83 -5.36 -13.79
C LEU A 357 18.91 -4.75 -14.85
N GLY A 358 18.02 -3.86 -14.41
CA GLY A 358 17.02 -3.25 -15.28
C GLY A 358 16.47 -1.96 -14.69
N VAL A 359 15.73 -1.24 -15.52
CA VAL A 359 14.92 -0.09 -15.10
C VAL A 359 13.46 -0.38 -15.41
N LEU A 360 12.57 0.05 -14.52
CA LEU A 360 11.14 0.05 -14.74
C LEU A 360 10.67 1.49 -14.97
N PRO A 361 10.39 1.88 -16.23
CA PRO A 361 9.64 3.08 -16.52
C PRO A 361 8.18 2.90 -16.12
N TRP A 362 7.64 3.90 -15.45
CA TRP A 362 6.26 3.88 -14.98
C TRP A 362 5.57 5.22 -15.23
N LYS A 363 4.25 5.15 -15.37
CA LYS A 363 3.33 6.29 -15.49
C LYS A 363 2.26 6.19 -14.43
N LEU A 364 1.91 7.31 -13.82
CA LEU A 364 0.79 7.48 -12.91
C LEU A 364 -0.31 8.23 -13.67
N PHE A 365 -1.41 7.55 -13.98
CA PHE A 365 -2.48 8.11 -14.81
C PHE A 365 -3.55 8.85 -14.02
N GLU A 366 -3.90 8.34 -12.85
CA GLU A 366 -4.99 8.88 -12.05
C GLU A 366 -4.68 8.66 -10.57
N VAL A 367 -4.98 9.66 -9.74
CA VAL A 367 -5.00 9.54 -8.29
C VAL A 367 -6.36 9.98 -7.82
N SER A 368 -7.13 9.04 -7.24
CA SER A 368 -8.44 9.32 -6.68
C SER A 368 -8.34 9.43 -5.16
N TYR A 369 -8.66 10.61 -4.64
CA TYR A 369 -8.78 10.87 -3.22
C TYR A 369 -10.22 10.70 -2.78
N VAL A 370 -10.49 9.72 -1.91
CA VAL A 370 -11.83 9.47 -1.38
C VAL A 370 -11.82 9.66 0.14
N PRO A 371 -12.34 10.79 0.65
CA PRO A 371 -12.49 11.00 2.08
C PRO A 371 -13.42 9.95 2.71
N VAL A 372 -13.05 9.45 3.88
CA VAL A 372 -13.81 8.47 4.64
C VAL A 372 -14.06 9.00 6.04
N ALA A 373 -15.33 9.15 6.37
CA ALA A 373 -15.78 9.50 7.70
C ALA A 373 -15.45 8.40 8.72
N ARG A 374 -15.14 8.82 9.95
CA ARG A 374 -15.10 7.92 11.11
C ARG A 374 -16.48 7.30 11.31
N ARG A 375 -16.51 5.99 11.61
CA ARG A 375 -17.73 5.28 12.04
C ARG A 375 -17.67 5.06 13.55
N PRO A 376 -18.41 5.84 14.36
CA PRO A 376 -18.44 5.66 15.81
C PRO A 376 -18.84 4.24 16.19
N GLY A 377 -18.18 3.67 17.20
CA GLY A 377 -18.47 2.32 17.69
C GLY A 377 -18.01 1.17 16.78
N PHE A 378 -17.33 1.44 15.66
CA PHE A 378 -16.94 0.41 14.70
C PHE A 378 -16.13 -0.75 15.32
N MET A 379 -15.14 -0.46 16.18
CA MET A 379 -14.38 -1.53 16.82
C MET A 379 -15.20 -2.34 17.82
N ALA A 380 -16.18 -1.73 18.50
CA ALA A 380 -17.08 -2.47 19.38
C ALA A 380 -17.99 -3.42 18.60
N GLU A 381 -18.43 -3.02 17.40
CA GLU A 381 -19.21 -3.86 16.48
C GLU A 381 -18.42 -5.07 15.98
N VAL A 382 -17.13 -4.90 15.67
CA VAL A 382 -16.30 -5.95 15.06
C VAL A 382 -15.56 -6.82 16.09
N ALA A 383 -15.45 -6.37 17.35
CA ALA A 383 -14.77 -7.12 18.41
C ALA A 383 -15.27 -8.57 18.59
N PRO A 384 -16.58 -8.89 18.52
CA PRO A 384 -17.04 -10.28 18.58
C PRO A 384 -16.49 -11.16 17.46
N GLU A 385 -16.32 -10.63 16.25
CA GLU A 385 -15.78 -11.40 15.11
C GLU A 385 -14.29 -11.65 15.25
N ILE A 386 -13.54 -10.67 15.78
CA ILE A 386 -12.12 -10.84 16.13
C ILE A 386 -11.96 -11.93 17.20
N ALA A 387 -12.79 -11.90 18.25
CA ALA A 387 -12.79 -12.94 19.27
C ALA A 387 -13.14 -14.31 18.71
N ALA A 388 -14.10 -14.38 17.76
CA ALA A 388 -14.47 -15.61 17.08
C ALA A 388 -13.30 -16.20 16.25
N VAL A 389 -12.51 -15.37 15.57
CA VAL A 389 -11.28 -15.81 14.88
C VAL A 389 -10.34 -16.47 15.88
N HIS A 390 -9.99 -15.78 16.97
CA HIS A 390 -9.01 -16.27 17.94
C HIS A 390 -9.46 -17.56 18.63
N GLN A 391 -10.75 -17.65 18.97
CA GLN A 391 -11.33 -18.86 19.52
C GLN A 391 -11.26 -20.02 18.50
N THR A 392 -11.56 -19.76 17.23
CA THR A 392 -11.48 -20.79 16.18
C THR A 392 -10.04 -21.26 15.93
N VAL A 393 -9.06 -20.35 15.96
CA VAL A 393 -7.62 -20.68 15.88
C VAL A 393 -7.22 -21.58 17.04
N LYS A 394 -7.62 -21.24 18.27
CA LYS A 394 -7.35 -22.03 19.47
C LYS A 394 -7.94 -23.43 19.38
N GLU A 395 -9.19 -23.55 18.93
CA GLU A 395 -9.86 -24.84 18.75
C GLU A 395 -9.20 -25.68 17.65
N ALA A 396 -8.86 -25.06 16.51
CA ALA A 396 -8.19 -25.73 15.40
C ALA A 396 -6.82 -26.29 15.81
N ARG A 397 -6.02 -25.49 16.53
CA ARG A 397 -4.71 -25.91 17.04
C ARG A 397 -4.79 -27.05 18.06
N ALA A 398 -5.89 -27.14 18.81
CA ALA A 398 -6.14 -28.23 19.75
C ALA A 398 -6.68 -29.50 19.08
N ALA A 399 -7.11 -29.43 17.82
CA ALA A 399 -7.64 -30.58 17.08
C ALA A 399 -6.51 -31.51 16.61
N ALA A 400 -6.79 -32.80 16.50
CA ALA A 400 -5.83 -33.79 15.98
C ALA A 400 -5.47 -33.55 14.50
N ASP A 401 -6.39 -32.97 13.73
CA ASP A 401 -6.19 -32.54 12.35
C ASP A 401 -6.82 -31.14 12.19
N PRO A 402 -6.03 -30.07 12.34
CA PRO A 402 -6.53 -28.69 12.22
C PRO A 402 -7.16 -28.41 10.85
N ALA A 403 -6.64 -28.99 9.77
CA ALA A 403 -7.16 -28.75 8.43
C ALA A 403 -8.54 -29.40 8.24
N ALA A 404 -8.74 -30.62 8.74
CA ALA A 404 -10.06 -31.27 8.75
C ALA A 404 -11.06 -30.50 9.63
N TYR A 405 -10.60 -29.99 10.78
CA TYR A 405 -11.42 -29.16 11.66
C TYR A 405 -11.98 -27.92 10.95
N LEU A 406 -11.10 -27.16 10.30
CA LEU A 406 -11.50 -25.94 9.57
C LEU A 406 -12.45 -26.26 8.40
N ARG A 407 -12.18 -27.32 7.62
CA ARG A 407 -13.09 -27.76 6.55
C ARG A 407 -14.49 -28.11 7.09
N ALA A 408 -14.58 -28.81 8.22
CA ALA A 408 -15.86 -29.16 8.83
C ALA A 408 -16.64 -27.92 9.31
N LYS A 409 -15.94 -26.96 9.95
CA LYS A 409 -16.55 -25.69 10.38
C LYS A 409 -17.02 -24.83 9.20
N ALA A 410 -16.22 -24.74 8.13
CA ALA A 410 -16.59 -24.02 6.92
C ALA A 410 -17.85 -24.60 6.27
N LEU A 411 -17.94 -25.93 6.15
CA LEU A 411 -19.13 -26.60 5.63
C LEU A 411 -20.37 -26.33 6.50
N ALA A 412 -20.21 -26.38 7.83
CA ALA A 412 -21.29 -26.10 8.76
C ALA A 412 -21.77 -24.63 8.69
N ALA A 413 -20.87 -23.68 8.45
CA ALA A 413 -21.19 -22.26 8.31
C ALA A 413 -21.95 -21.97 7.00
N THR A 414 -21.54 -22.58 5.88
CA THR A 414 -22.24 -22.45 4.59
C THR A 414 -23.68 -22.96 4.69
N ASN A 415 -23.92 -24.04 5.43
CA ASN A 415 -25.27 -24.59 5.62
C ASN A 415 -26.18 -23.70 6.50
N ARG A 416 -25.62 -22.77 7.29
CA ARG A 416 -26.38 -21.85 8.15
C ARG A 416 -26.63 -20.48 7.52
N ARG A 417 -25.93 -20.14 6.43
CA ARG A 417 -26.17 -18.86 5.75
C ARG A 417 -27.54 -18.91 5.10
N SER A 418 -28.50 -18.25 5.75
CA SER A 418 -29.72 -17.80 5.08
C SER A 418 -29.34 -17.08 3.78
N PRO A 419 -30.15 -17.21 2.71
CA PRO A 419 -29.90 -16.48 1.47
C PRO A 419 -29.67 -15.01 1.81
N PRO A 420 -28.69 -14.35 1.17
CA PRO A 420 -28.31 -12.98 1.52
C PRO A 420 -29.56 -12.12 1.52
N ALA A 421 -29.88 -11.52 2.68
CA ALA A 421 -30.93 -10.52 2.77
C ALA A 421 -30.63 -9.47 1.69
N ALA A 422 -31.65 -9.12 0.90
CA ALA A 422 -31.52 -8.21 -0.24
C ALA A 422 -30.64 -7.02 0.16
N SER A 423 -29.50 -6.88 -0.52
CA SER A 423 -28.44 -5.95 -0.12
C SER A 423 -29.02 -4.55 0.07
N HIS A 424 -29.02 -4.04 1.30
CA HIS A 424 -29.20 -2.62 1.51
C HIS A 424 -28.09 -1.90 0.75
N SER A 425 -28.50 -1.02 -0.17
CA SER A 425 -27.61 -0.18 -0.95
C SER A 425 -26.59 0.47 -0.02
N THR A 426 -25.31 0.15 -0.19
CA THR A 426 -24.20 0.76 0.54
C THR A 426 -23.79 2.11 -0.06
N ALA A 427 -24.70 2.78 -0.78
CA ALA A 427 -24.53 4.21 -1.00
C ALA A 427 -24.54 4.83 0.39
N VAL A 428 -23.39 5.32 0.84
CA VAL A 428 -23.36 6.24 1.99
C VAL A 428 -24.32 7.35 1.60
N ASP A 429 -25.43 7.45 2.32
CA ASP A 429 -26.46 8.43 2.04
C ASP A 429 -25.78 9.80 1.99
N GLU A 430 -25.97 10.58 0.92
CA GLU A 430 -25.46 11.95 0.85
C GLU A 430 -25.92 12.74 2.08
N ALA A 431 -27.09 12.39 2.63
CA ALA A 431 -27.59 12.90 3.90
C ALA A 431 -26.69 12.56 5.09
N VAL A 432 -26.08 11.37 5.18
CA VAL A 432 -25.16 10.99 6.26
C VAL A 432 -23.82 11.72 6.12
N ILE A 433 -23.36 11.97 4.89
CA ILE A 433 -22.18 12.79 4.64
C ILE A 433 -22.46 14.24 5.07
N GLN A 434 -23.62 14.78 4.71
CA GLN A 434 -24.03 16.14 5.07
C GLN A 434 -24.27 16.31 6.58
N ASP A 435 -25.00 15.40 7.23
CA ASP A 435 -25.32 15.43 8.67
C ASP A 435 -24.04 15.27 9.53
N LEU A 436 -23.06 14.51 9.04
CA LEU A 436 -21.73 14.43 9.65
C LEU A 436 -20.94 15.74 9.50
N PHE A 437 -21.05 16.44 8.36
CA PHE A 437 -20.41 17.74 8.18
C PHE A 437 -21.10 18.87 8.95
N ASP A 438 -22.40 18.76 9.16
CA ASP A 438 -23.19 19.70 9.94
C ASP A 438 -22.87 19.54 11.45
N SER A 439 -22.75 18.31 11.96
CA SER A 439 -22.35 18.04 13.36
C SER A 439 -20.91 18.43 13.73
N ILE A 440 -19.98 18.45 12.75
CA ILE A 440 -18.63 19.02 12.95
C ILE A 440 -18.67 20.56 13.02
N SER A 441 -19.67 21.18 12.39
CA SER A 441 -19.86 22.63 12.41
C SER A 441 -20.46 23.08 13.76
N ASP A 442 -21.42 22.32 14.30
CA ASP A 442 -22.06 22.60 15.58
C ASP A 442 -21.13 22.40 16.80
N GLY A 443 -20.12 21.52 16.68
CA GLY A 443 -19.12 21.31 17.72
C GLY A 443 -18.18 22.50 17.94
N ALA A 444 -18.00 23.37 16.93
CA ALA A 444 -17.20 24.60 17.05
C ALA A 444 -17.99 25.72 17.75
N ASP A 445 -19.31 25.75 17.61
CA ASP A 445 -20.18 26.75 18.25
C ASP A 445 -20.56 26.38 19.69
N ALA A 446 -20.65 25.08 20.01
CA ALA A 446 -20.98 24.60 21.36
C ALA A 446 -19.88 24.84 22.41
N MET A 447 -18.63 25.13 22.01
CA MET A 447 -17.54 25.50 22.95
C MET A 447 -17.45 27.01 23.22
N GLY A 448 -18.32 27.84 22.63
CA GLY A 448 -18.33 29.30 22.80
C GLY A 448 -19.44 29.87 23.69
N ALA A 449 -20.38 29.04 24.17
CA ALA A 449 -21.65 29.53 24.74
C ALA A 449 -21.78 29.49 26.27
N ASP A 450 -20.73 29.19 27.05
CA ASP A 450 -20.82 29.11 28.53
C ASP A 450 -19.90 30.10 29.27
N ALA A 451 -19.68 31.29 28.68
CA ALA A 451 -19.01 32.41 29.36
C ALA A 451 -19.96 33.61 29.42
N GLY A 452 -21.01 33.53 30.24
CA GLY A 452 -21.99 34.61 30.31
C GLY A 452 -23.09 34.50 31.36
N ALA A 453 -22.81 34.06 32.59
CA ALA A 453 -23.63 34.41 33.77
C ALA A 453 -22.88 34.05 35.07
N GLY A 454 -22.39 35.06 35.79
CA GLY A 454 -21.75 34.90 37.11
C GLY A 454 -20.83 36.07 37.45
#